data_AF-A0AAE4I394-F1
#
_entry.id   AF-A0AAE4I394-F1
#
_cell.length_a   1.000
_cell.length_b   1.000
_cell.length_c   1.000
_cell.angle_alpha   90.00
_cell.angle_beta   90.00
_cell.angle_gamma   90.00
#
_symmetry.space_group_name_H-M   'P 1'
#
loop_
_entity.id
_entity.type
_entity.pdbx_description
1 polymer ?
#
loop_
_entity_poly.entity_id
_entity_poly.type
_entity_poly.pdbx_seq_one_letter_code
_entity_poly.pdbx_strand_id
1 'polypeptide(L)'
;MSNDFKFISYKDKVMSQMDATVERGMTKVLEIIKSVAKSGAAVSSGQLRNRIDYQLKKIGGRIVGVVGSPENYAIYVEFGTGEFAENGSGRKGGWVYQDPSGEWFFTWGQEAQPFMRPAFRQNKNVTKEILSKELGATFKGK
;
A
#
# COMPACT_ATOMS: atom_id res chain seq x y z
N MET A 1 4.28 -46.80 39.16
CA MET A 1 3.56 -46.64 37.88
C MET A 1 4.06 -45.36 37.25
N SER A 2 4.91 -45.45 36.22
CA SER A 2 5.39 -44.27 35.50
C SER A 2 4.31 -43.79 34.55
N ASN A 3 3.83 -42.56 34.72
CA ASN A 3 2.88 -41.97 33.79
C ASN A 3 3.60 -41.60 32.50
N ASP A 4 3.43 -42.42 31.46
CA ASP A 4 3.84 -42.11 30.08
C ASP A 4 2.89 -41.08 29.45
N PHE A 5 3.03 -39.81 29.85
CA PHE A 5 2.33 -38.71 29.20
C PHE A 5 3.09 -38.28 27.93
N LYS A 6 2.49 -38.48 26.75
CA LYS A 6 3.00 -37.96 25.47
C LYS A 6 2.32 -36.64 25.12
N PHE A 7 3.09 -35.55 25.19
CA PHE A 7 2.66 -34.24 24.66
C PHE A 7 2.81 -34.20 23.13
N ILE A 8 1.70 -34.01 22.42
CA ILE A 8 1.68 -33.84 20.96
C ILE A 8 1.25 -32.40 20.66
N SER A 9 2.12 -31.62 20.04
CA SER A 9 1.83 -30.26 19.62
C SER A 9 1.62 -30.17 18.11
N TYR A 10 0.55 -29.50 17.70
CA TYR A 10 0.30 -29.13 16.30
C TYR A 10 0.60 -27.65 16.01
N LYS A 11 1.24 -26.95 16.95
CA LYS A 11 1.50 -25.50 16.89
C LYS A 11 2.11 -25.08 15.56
N ASP A 12 3.22 -25.70 15.16
CA ASP A 12 3.98 -25.26 13.99
C ASP A 12 3.19 -25.48 12.69
N LYS A 13 2.44 -26.58 12.63
CA LYS A 13 1.53 -26.87 11.51
C LYS A 13 0.43 -25.83 11.40
N VAL A 14 -0.21 -25.48 12.52
CA VAL A 14 -1.28 -24.47 12.56
C VAL A 14 -0.72 -23.09 12.20
N MET A 15 0.45 -22.71 12.73
CA MET A 15 1.10 -21.44 12.43
C MET A 15 1.47 -21.33 10.95
N SER A 16 2.06 -22.37 10.36
CA SER A 16 2.38 -22.41 8.94
C SER A 16 1.13 -22.30 8.06
N GLN A 17 0.05 -22.98 8.42
CA GLN A 17 -1.23 -22.89 7.72
C GLN A 17 -1.87 -21.50 7.85
N MET A 18 -1.70 -20.86 9.01
CA MET A 18 -2.19 -19.50 9.25
C MET A 18 -1.41 -18.48 8.42
N ASP A 19 -0.07 -18.55 8.43
CA ASP A 19 0.80 -17.71 7.61
C ASP A 19 0.43 -17.81 6.13
N ALA A 20 0.33 -19.04 5.60
CA ALA A 20 -0.04 -19.26 4.20
C ALA A 20 -1.43 -18.70 3.86
N THR A 21 -2.38 -18.76 4.81
CA THR A 21 -3.73 -18.22 4.61
C THR A 21 -3.73 -16.70 4.61
N VAL A 22 -2.99 -16.09 5.52
CA VAL A 22 -2.83 -14.63 5.58
C VAL A 22 -2.10 -14.12 4.35
N GLU A 23 -1.06 -14.80 3.86
CA GLU A 23 -0.36 -14.43 2.62
C GLU A 23 -1.28 -14.45 1.40
N ARG A 24 -2.13 -15.48 1.26
CA ARG A 24 -3.13 -15.54 0.19
C ARG A 24 -4.15 -14.41 0.27
N GLY A 25 -4.73 -14.19 1.45
CA GLY A 25 -5.71 -13.12 1.64
C GLY A 25 -5.10 -11.74 1.43
N MET A 26 -3.89 -11.52 1.95
CA MET A 26 -3.18 -10.25 1.79
C MET A 26 -2.81 -10.00 0.33
N THR A 27 -2.38 -11.02 -0.43
CA THR A 27 -2.13 -10.89 -1.88
C THR A 27 -3.35 -10.33 -2.62
N LYS A 28 -4.54 -10.91 -2.37
CA LYS A 28 -5.79 -10.44 -2.98
C LYS A 28 -6.11 -8.99 -2.62
N VAL A 29 -5.94 -8.64 -1.35
CA VAL A 29 -6.15 -7.26 -0.87
C VAL A 29 -5.19 -6.29 -1.56
N LEU A 30 -3.91 -6.65 -1.64
CA LEU A 30 -2.88 -5.81 -2.25
C LEU A 30 -3.09 -5.63 -3.75
N GLU A 31 -3.57 -6.65 -4.47
CA GLU A 31 -3.94 -6.54 -5.88
C GLU A 31 -5.08 -5.52 -6.10
N ILE A 32 -6.09 -5.54 -5.24
CA ILE A 32 -7.22 -4.59 -5.30
C ILE A 32 -6.72 -3.17 -5.01
N ILE A 33 -5.97 -2.98 -3.91
CA ILE A 33 -5.45 -1.65 -3.55
C ILE A 33 -4.52 -1.13 -4.64
N LYS A 34 -3.63 -1.98 -5.19
CA LYS A 34 -2.78 -1.64 -6.33
C LYS A 34 -3.62 -1.20 -7.53
N SER A 35 -4.65 -1.96 -7.89
CA SER A 35 -5.50 -1.65 -9.04
C SER A 35 -6.17 -0.28 -8.89
N VAL A 36 -6.72 0.00 -7.71
CA VAL A 36 -7.35 1.28 -7.41
C VAL A 36 -6.33 2.42 -7.41
N ALA A 37 -5.16 2.23 -6.78
CA ALA A 37 -4.10 3.23 -6.78
C ALA A 37 -3.62 3.53 -8.22
N LYS A 38 -3.50 2.52 -9.06
CA LYS A 38 -3.20 2.69 -10.50
C LYS A 38 -4.28 3.45 -11.24
N SER A 39 -5.55 3.23 -10.91
CA SER A 39 -6.67 3.93 -11.53
C SER A 39 -6.73 5.41 -11.14
N GLY A 40 -6.32 5.74 -9.91
CA GLY A 40 -6.30 7.12 -9.41
C GLY A 40 -5.02 7.89 -9.74
N ALA A 41 -3.95 7.21 -10.15
CA ALA A 41 -2.66 7.85 -10.43
C ALA A 41 -2.72 8.78 -11.65
N ALA A 42 -2.07 9.94 -11.54
CA ALA A 42 -1.92 10.89 -12.63
C ALA A 42 -1.30 10.24 -13.88
N VAL A 43 -1.87 10.52 -15.05
CA VAL A 43 -1.39 9.99 -16.33
C VAL A 43 -0.92 11.14 -17.21
N SER A 44 0.39 11.40 -17.18
CA SER A 44 1.07 12.20 -18.21
C SER A 44 1.80 11.26 -19.17
N SER A 45 2.93 10.68 -18.74
CA SER A 45 3.65 9.62 -19.48
C SER A 45 3.20 8.19 -19.12
N GLY A 46 2.33 8.05 -18.11
CA GLY A 46 1.91 6.76 -17.55
C GLY A 46 2.97 6.04 -16.70
N GLN A 47 4.18 6.59 -16.56
CA GLN A 47 5.27 5.95 -15.81
C GLN A 47 4.88 5.70 -14.34
N LEU A 48 4.37 6.73 -13.65
CA LEU A 48 3.92 6.62 -12.26
C LEU A 48 2.92 5.47 -12.08
N ARG A 49 1.84 5.48 -12.90
CA ARG A 49 0.81 4.44 -12.89
C ARG A 49 1.39 3.04 -13.11
N ASN A 50 2.31 2.90 -14.05
CA ASN A 50 2.90 1.60 -14.36
C ASN A 50 3.78 1.07 -13.24
N ARG A 51 4.46 1.96 -12.51
CA ARG A 51 5.45 1.65 -11.48
C ARG A 51 4.87 1.44 -10.08
N ILE A 52 3.56 1.69 -9.90
CA ILE A 52 2.87 1.31 -8.66
C ILE A 52 2.82 -0.22 -8.57
N ASP A 53 3.34 -0.76 -7.48
CA ASP A 53 3.27 -2.18 -7.19
C ASP A 53 3.12 -2.47 -5.70
N TYR A 54 3.04 -3.74 -5.33
CA TYR A 54 2.98 -4.18 -3.95
C TYR A 54 4.12 -5.12 -3.56
N GLN A 55 4.38 -5.20 -2.26
CA GLN A 55 5.31 -6.15 -1.66
C GLN A 55 4.68 -6.77 -0.42
N LEU A 56 4.97 -8.05 -0.19
CA LEU A 56 4.72 -8.73 1.07
C LEU A 56 6.03 -8.85 1.84
N LYS A 57 6.00 -8.45 3.12
CA LYS A 57 7.16 -8.51 4.02
C LYS A 57 6.76 -9.24 5.30
N LYS A 58 7.65 -10.09 5.81
CA LYS A 58 7.50 -10.70 7.14
C LYS A 58 8.32 -9.91 8.14
N ILE A 59 7.66 -9.15 9.01
CA ILE A 59 8.31 -8.25 9.99
C ILE A 59 7.84 -8.65 11.39
N GLY A 60 8.76 -9.10 12.25
CA GLY A 60 8.44 -9.45 13.64
C GLY A 60 7.35 -10.53 13.77
N GLY A 61 7.36 -11.53 12.87
CA GLY A 61 6.35 -12.60 12.84
C GLY A 61 5.00 -12.19 12.26
N ARG A 62 4.88 -10.98 11.70
CA ARG A 62 3.65 -10.49 11.04
C ARG A 62 3.87 -10.37 9.55
N ILE A 63 2.84 -10.69 8.78
CA ILE A 63 2.79 -10.43 7.34
C ILE A 63 2.31 -9.00 7.13
N VAL A 64 3.13 -8.18 6.48
CA VAL A 64 2.90 -6.77 6.18
C VAL A 64 2.84 -6.60 4.67
N GLY A 65 1.69 -6.14 4.17
CA GLY A 65 1.52 -5.73 2.79
C GLY A 65 1.85 -4.25 2.61
N VAL A 66 2.64 -3.92 1.60
CA VAL A 66 3.03 -2.55 1.24
C VAL A 66 2.62 -2.31 -0.20
N VAL A 67 1.95 -1.18 -0.49
CA VAL A 67 1.68 -0.71 -1.86
C VAL A 67 2.37 0.64 -2.02
N GLY A 68 3.10 0.81 -3.12
CA GLY A 68 3.97 1.96 -3.31
C GLY A 68 4.41 2.16 -4.76
N SER A 69 5.04 3.29 -5.03
CA SER A 69 5.80 3.53 -6.26
C SER A 69 7.26 3.79 -5.88
N PRO A 70 8.24 3.28 -6.65
CA PRO A 70 9.65 3.64 -6.47
C PRO A 70 9.97 5.05 -6.99
N GLU A 71 9.05 5.70 -7.69
CA GLU A 71 9.26 7.01 -8.29
C GLU A 71 9.21 8.11 -7.21
N ASN A 72 10.31 8.84 -7.01
CA ASN A 72 10.42 9.86 -5.96
C ASN A 72 9.35 10.96 -6.08
N TYR A 73 8.94 11.31 -7.31
CA TYR A 73 7.93 12.35 -7.53
C TYR A 73 6.51 11.91 -7.16
N ALA A 74 6.27 10.62 -6.89
CA ALA A 74 4.99 10.09 -6.43
C ALA A 74 4.49 10.81 -5.17
N ILE A 75 5.41 11.19 -4.27
CA ILE A 75 5.10 11.93 -3.04
C ILE A 75 4.53 13.32 -3.37
N TYR A 76 5.16 14.02 -4.32
CA TYR A 76 4.72 15.34 -4.76
C TYR A 76 3.36 15.29 -5.48
N VAL A 77 3.08 14.19 -6.19
CA VAL A 77 1.76 13.97 -6.80
C VAL A 77 0.71 13.70 -5.73
N GLU A 78 0.99 12.86 -4.73
CA GLU A 78 0.04 12.52 -3.67
C GLU A 78 -0.33 13.72 -2.78
N PHE A 79 0.66 14.56 -2.45
CA PHE A 79 0.53 15.59 -1.43
C PHE A 79 0.59 17.03 -1.97
N GLY A 80 0.89 17.22 -3.25
CA GLY A 80 1.09 18.54 -3.84
C GLY A 80 2.44 19.18 -3.46
N THR A 81 2.73 20.33 -4.06
CA THR A 81 3.95 21.10 -3.81
C THR A 81 3.66 22.59 -3.70
N GLY A 82 4.59 23.33 -3.09
CA GLY A 82 4.49 24.79 -3.02
C GLY A 82 3.29 25.26 -2.22
N GLU A 83 2.56 26.22 -2.78
CA GLU A 83 1.36 26.77 -2.17
C GLU A 83 0.26 25.72 -1.95
N PHE A 84 0.20 24.72 -2.84
CA PHE A 84 -0.83 23.69 -2.86
C PHE A 84 -0.47 22.42 -2.09
N ALA A 85 0.71 22.38 -1.46
CA ALA A 85 1.08 21.26 -0.62
C ALA A 85 0.08 21.10 0.54
N GLU A 86 -0.35 19.85 0.79
CA GLU A 86 -1.30 19.53 1.84
C GLU A 86 -0.83 20.06 3.20
N ASN A 87 -1.77 20.50 4.02
CA ASN A 87 -1.53 21.11 5.33
C ASN A 87 -0.61 22.34 5.30
N GLY A 88 -0.46 23.00 4.15
CA GLY A 88 0.37 24.19 4.01
C GLY A 88 1.86 23.93 4.23
N SER A 89 2.31 22.68 4.10
CA SER A 89 3.69 22.26 4.39
C SER A 89 4.69 22.60 3.27
N GLY A 90 4.23 23.25 2.20
CA GLY A 90 5.05 23.62 1.06
C GLY A 90 5.51 25.08 1.10
N ARG A 91 6.48 25.39 0.22
CA ARG A 91 7.06 26.72 0.06
C ARG A 91 5.99 27.75 -0.28
N LYS A 92 6.08 28.92 0.36
CA LYS A 92 5.20 30.07 0.12
C LYS A 92 5.86 31.10 -0.81
N GLY A 93 5.05 31.81 -1.58
CA GLY A 93 5.46 32.89 -2.49
C GLY A 93 5.95 32.44 -3.88
N GLY A 94 5.72 31.18 -4.26
CA GLY A 94 6.16 30.63 -5.55
C GLY A 94 7.68 30.53 -5.71
N TRP A 95 8.12 30.03 -6.87
CA TRP A 95 9.51 30.02 -7.28
C TRP A 95 9.63 30.05 -8.80
N VAL A 96 10.81 30.46 -9.26
CA VAL A 96 11.20 30.38 -10.66
C VAL A 96 12.12 29.17 -10.84
N TYR A 97 11.96 28.42 -11.91
CA TYR A 97 12.89 27.37 -12.31
C TYR A 97 13.15 27.47 -13.82
N GLN A 98 14.28 26.92 -14.25
CA GLN A 98 14.61 26.77 -15.67
C GLN A 98 14.33 25.33 -16.06
N ASP A 99 13.63 25.12 -17.17
CA ASP A 99 13.37 23.78 -17.69
C ASP A 99 14.58 23.24 -18.48
N PRO A 100 14.56 21.96 -18.93
CA PRO A 100 15.63 21.39 -19.73
C PRO A 100 15.87 22.08 -21.09
N SER A 101 14.90 22.85 -21.60
CA SER A 101 15.06 23.64 -22.84
C SER A 101 15.82 24.96 -22.61
N GLY A 102 15.97 25.37 -21.34
CA GLY A 102 16.61 26.63 -20.97
C GLY A 102 15.62 27.78 -20.78
N GLU A 103 14.31 27.55 -20.88
CA GLU A 103 13.28 28.55 -20.66
C GLU A 103 12.95 28.67 -19.16
N TRP A 104 12.72 29.91 -18.70
CA TRP A 104 12.42 30.20 -17.31
C TRP A 104 10.91 30.22 -17.07
N PHE A 105 10.46 29.50 -16.04
CA PHE A 105 9.06 29.40 -15.64
C PHE A 105 8.89 29.82 -14.19
N PHE A 106 7.81 30.56 -13.91
CA PHE A 106 7.35 30.82 -12.56
C PHE A 106 6.20 29.88 -12.21
N THR A 107 6.21 29.30 -11.01
CA THR A 107 5.13 28.43 -10.53
C THR A 107 4.84 28.67 -9.04
N TRP A 108 3.58 28.43 -8.67
CA TRP A 108 3.13 28.34 -7.28
C TRP A 108 3.27 26.92 -6.71
N GLY A 109 3.58 25.94 -7.56
CA GLY A 109 3.62 24.52 -7.25
C GLY A 109 2.55 23.73 -7.97
N GLN A 110 2.40 22.48 -7.57
CA GLN A 110 1.48 21.50 -8.15
C GLN A 110 0.39 21.14 -7.15
N GLU A 111 -0.86 21.12 -7.59
CA GLU A 111 -1.97 20.61 -6.80
C GLU A 111 -1.82 19.11 -6.50
N ALA A 112 -2.24 18.71 -5.30
CA ALA A 112 -2.27 17.31 -4.91
C ALA A 112 -3.28 16.53 -5.77
N GLN A 113 -2.85 15.37 -6.26
CA GLN A 113 -3.69 14.36 -6.90
C GLN A 113 -3.54 13.04 -6.15
N PRO A 114 -4.22 12.89 -4.99
CA PRO A 114 -4.06 11.71 -4.14
C PRO A 114 -4.57 10.44 -4.84
N PHE A 115 -3.78 9.37 -4.79
CA PHE A 115 -4.07 8.08 -5.40
C PHE A 115 -3.80 6.92 -4.46
N MET A 116 -2.87 7.06 -3.50
CA MET A 116 -2.55 6.03 -2.52
C MET A 116 -3.48 6.08 -1.31
N ARG A 117 -3.66 7.24 -0.68
CA ARG A 117 -4.54 7.39 0.50
C ARG A 117 -5.99 7.05 0.18
N PRO A 118 -6.58 7.52 -0.94
CA PRO A 118 -7.94 7.12 -1.31
C PRO A 118 -8.03 5.61 -1.55
N ALA A 119 -7.06 5.01 -2.26
CA ALA A 119 -7.05 3.59 -2.54
C ALA A 119 -7.07 2.74 -1.26
N PHE A 120 -6.32 3.12 -0.24
CA PHE A 120 -6.36 2.42 1.04
C PHE A 120 -7.68 2.65 1.78
N ARG A 121 -8.14 3.91 1.88
CA ARG A 121 -9.31 4.27 2.68
C ARG A 121 -10.59 3.63 2.14
N GLN A 122 -10.80 3.65 0.82
CA GLN A 122 -12.02 3.10 0.21
C GLN A 122 -12.10 1.57 0.31
N ASN A 123 -10.96 0.89 0.35
CA ASN A 123 -10.89 -0.57 0.38
C ASN A 123 -10.79 -1.16 1.79
N LYS A 124 -10.98 -0.36 2.85
CA LYS A 124 -10.87 -0.81 4.24
C LYS A 124 -11.86 -1.93 4.59
N ASN A 125 -13.11 -1.83 4.13
CA ASN A 125 -14.13 -2.85 4.40
C ASN A 125 -13.89 -4.11 3.57
N VAL A 126 -13.61 -3.94 2.28
CA VAL A 126 -13.24 -5.04 1.37
C VAL A 126 -12.05 -5.83 1.90
N THR A 127 -11.05 -5.14 2.46
CA THR A 127 -9.88 -5.76 3.11
C THR A 127 -10.29 -6.68 4.25
N LYS A 128 -11.16 -6.20 5.15
CA LYS A 128 -11.66 -7.00 6.27
C LYS A 128 -12.43 -8.21 5.78
N GLU A 129 -13.33 -8.03 4.81
CA GLU A 129 -14.15 -9.11 4.27
C GLU A 129 -13.32 -10.21 3.62
N ILE A 130 -12.33 -9.85 2.79
CA ILE A 130 -11.44 -10.83 2.14
C ILE A 130 -10.66 -11.62 3.19
N LEU A 131 -10.04 -10.94 4.16
CA LEU A 131 -9.25 -11.60 5.19
C LEU A 131 -10.12 -12.49 6.08
N SER A 132 -11.30 -12.02 6.49
CA SER A 132 -12.27 -12.81 7.27
C SER A 132 -12.73 -14.06 6.49
N LYS A 133 -13.00 -13.93 5.19
CA LYS A 133 -13.40 -15.06 4.34
C LYS A 133 -12.30 -16.10 4.21
N GLU A 134 -11.06 -15.67 3.95
CA GLU A 134 -9.91 -16.57 3.83
C GLU A 134 -9.61 -17.30 5.14
N LEU A 135 -9.63 -16.58 6.26
CA LEU A 135 -9.42 -17.17 7.57
C LEU A 135 -10.55 -18.13 7.95
N GLY A 136 -11.81 -17.75 7.73
CA GLY A 136 -12.97 -18.60 8.04
C GLY A 136 -13.08 -19.84 7.15
N ALA A 137 -12.63 -19.77 5.90
CA ALA A 137 -12.58 -20.92 5.00
C ALA A 137 -11.55 -21.97 5.49
N THR A 138 -10.40 -21.51 5.99
CA THR A 138 -9.32 -22.39 6.47
C THR A 138 -9.58 -22.89 7.88
N PHE A 139 -10.04 -22.02 8.77
CA PHE A 139 -10.25 -22.30 10.19
C PHE A 139 -11.74 -22.20 10.50
N LYS A 140 -12.50 -23.23 10.10
CA LYS A 140 -13.89 -23.38 10.55
C LYS A 140 -13.87 -23.68 12.04
N GLY A 141 -14.18 -22.68 12.86
CA GLY A 141 -14.57 -22.92 14.25
C GLY A 141 -15.80 -23.81 14.26
N LYS A 142 -15.77 -24.88 15.06
CA LYS A 142 -16.99 -25.59 15.41
C LYS A 142 -17.84 -24.73 16.33
#